data_AF-A0A136JKA8-F1
#
_entry.id   AF-A0A136JKA8-F1
#
_cell.length_a   1.000
_cell.length_b   1.000
_cell.length_c   1.000
_cell.angle_alpha   90.00
_cell.angle_beta   90.00
_cell.angle_gamma   90.00
#
_symmetry.space_group_name_H-M   'P 1'
#
loop_
_entity.id
_entity.type
_entity.pdbx_description
1 polymer ?
#
loop_
_entity_poly.entity_id
_entity_poly.type
_entity_poly.pdbx_seq_one_letter_code
_entity_poly.pdbx_strand_id
1 'polypeptide(L)'
;MHSERWVRMATIDRLAPSWSDHDRERLADALQQSGLLERLRELQIKGDPDRALFDNPSDPHFGLTMTLRDCSCFVRMPKNDNGPVLIKLADVDKKNWEAKQTYWQDSHNNLVDNGWYTGEEQPRLETNCIFELDRMRAAHDHSRDKLFPAFMARAPKD
;
A
#
# COMPACT_ATOMS: atom_id res chain seq x y z
N MET A 1 -10.26 -3.31 -6.41
CA MET A 1 -9.17 -2.31 -6.55
C MET A 1 -7.76 -2.93 -6.62
N HIS A 2 -7.48 -4.13 -6.09
CA HIS A 2 -6.13 -4.77 -6.13
C HIS A 2 -5.94 -5.88 -7.18
N SER A 3 -6.84 -5.98 -8.17
CA SER A 3 -6.78 -6.99 -9.23
C SER A 3 -6.03 -6.53 -10.48
N GLU A 4 -5.62 -5.26 -10.56
CA GLU A 4 -5.05 -4.72 -11.79
C GLU A 4 -3.54 -4.98 -11.87
N ARG A 5 -3.13 -5.68 -12.94
CA ARG A 5 -1.76 -6.11 -13.20
C ARG A 5 -0.75 -4.94 -13.11
N TRP A 6 -1.14 -3.75 -13.55
CA TRP A 6 -0.25 -2.58 -13.57
C TRP A 6 0.14 -2.10 -12.15
N VAL A 7 -0.77 -2.17 -11.17
CA VAL A 7 -0.46 -1.80 -9.76
C VAL A 7 0.60 -2.75 -9.21
N ARG A 8 0.49 -4.04 -9.54
CA ARG A 8 1.45 -5.07 -9.14
C ARG A 8 2.82 -4.82 -9.78
N MET A 9 2.86 -4.61 -11.09
CA MET A 9 4.11 -4.36 -11.81
C MET A 9 4.80 -3.08 -11.33
N ALA A 10 4.07 -1.96 -11.19
CA ALA A 10 4.62 -0.71 -10.68
C ALA A 10 5.18 -0.84 -9.25
N THR A 11 4.57 -1.68 -8.41
CA THR A 11 5.09 -1.97 -7.06
C THR A 11 6.39 -2.76 -7.15
N ILE A 12 6.47 -3.79 -7.99
CA ILE A 12 7.71 -4.56 -8.19
C ILE A 12 8.80 -3.68 -8.81
N ASP A 13 8.47 -2.76 -9.72
CA ASP A 13 9.41 -1.80 -10.33
C ASP A 13 10.10 -0.93 -9.29
N ARG A 14 9.35 -0.54 -8.26
CA ARG A 14 9.87 0.28 -7.17
C ARG A 14 10.65 -0.53 -6.13
N LEU A 15 10.20 -1.74 -5.81
CA LEU A 15 10.83 -2.60 -4.80
C LEU A 15 12.10 -3.29 -5.31
N ALA A 16 12.15 -3.60 -6.61
CA ALA A 16 13.24 -4.32 -7.23
C ALA A 16 13.56 -3.73 -8.63
N PRO A 17 14.08 -2.50 -8.70
CA PRO A 17 14.34 -1.83 -9.98
C PRO A 17 15.44 -2.52 -10.82
N SER A 18 16.28 -3.36 -10.20
CA SER A 18 17.33 -4.12 -10.88
C SER A 18 16.90 -5.48 -11.42
N TRP A 19 15.66 -5.91 -11.15
CA TRP A 19 15.15 -7.20 -11.59
C TRP A 19 14.63 -7.11 -13.02
N SER A 20 14.96 -8.13 -13.83
CA SER A 20 14.48 -8.24 -15.21
C SER A 20 12.97 -8.51 -15.23
N ASP A 21 12.31 -8.29 -16.36
CA ASP A 21 10.89 -8.64 -16.52
C ASP A 21 10.62 -10.12 -16.19
N HIS A 22 11.57 -10.99 -16.53
CA HIS A 22 11.49 -12.41 -16.19
C HIS A 22 11.52 -12.66 -14.67
N ASP A 23 12.38 -11.96 -13.93
CA ASP A 23 12.43 -12.05 -12.46
C ASP A 23 11.11 -11.57 -11.82
N ARG A 24 10.46 -10.55 -12.42
CA ARG A 24 9.16 -10.04 -11.97
C ARG A 24 8.05 -11.07 -12.16
N GLU A 25 8.05 -11.75 -13.31
CA GLU A 25 7.13 -12.85 -13.60
C GLU A 25 7.35 -14.01 -12.63
N ARG A 26 8.61 -14.43 -12.44
CA ARG A 26 8.96 -15.48 -11.46
C ARG A 26 8.51 -15.14 -10.04
N LEU A 27 8.65 -13.88 -9.61
CA LEU A 27 8.15 -13.43 -8.31
C LEU A 27 6.62 -13.51 -8.23
N ALA A 28 5.93 -12.99 -9.26
CA ALA A 28 4.47 -12.98 -9.29
C ALA A 28 3.90 -14.40 -9.24
N ASP A 29 4.46 -15.31 -10.04
CA ASP A 29 4.08 -16.72 -10.08
C ASP A 29 4.32 -17.40 -8.73
N ALA A 30 5.47 -17.17 -8.11
CA ALA A 30 5.78 -17.75 -6.80
C ALA A 30 4.83 -17.24 -5.71
N LEU A 31 4.51 -15.95 -5.69
CA LEU A 31 3.55 -15.38 -4.74
C LEU A 31 2.16 -16.00 -4.93
N GLN A 32 1.72 -16.13 -6.17
CA GLN A 32 0.41 -16.73 -6.48
C GLN A 32 0.38 -18.23 -6.12
N GLN A 33 1.37 -19.00 -6.53
CA GLN A 33 1.45 -20.44 -6.26
C GLN A 33 1.57 -20.77 -4.77
N SER A 34 2.19 -19.88 -3.98
CA SER A 34 2.34 -20.09 -2.54
C SER A 34 1.02 -20.08 -1.78
N GLY A 35 -0.02 -19.40 -2.30
CA GLY A 35 -1.28 -19.14 -1.58
C GLY A 35 -1.12 -18.32 -0.30
N LEU A 36 0.08 -17.83 0.00
CA LEU A 36 0.43 -17.24 1.28
C LEU A 36 -0.33 -15.94 1.53
N LEU A 37 -0.39 -15.06 0.52
CA LEU A 37 -1.10 -13.78 0.65
C LEU A 37 -2.62 -13.97 0.76
N GLU A 38 -3.17 -14.98 0.09
CA GLU A 38 -4.59 -15.34 0.18
C GLU A 38 -4.91 -15.83 1.58
N ARG A 39 -4.09 -16.75 2.10
CA ARG A 39 -4.26 -17.27 3.46
C ARG A 39 -4.08 -16.20 4.52
N LEU A 40 -3.11 -15.30 4.33
CA LEU A 40 -2.88 -14.17 5.23
C LEU A 40 -4.12 -13.27 5.28
N ARG A 41 -4.67 -12.91 4.12
CA ARG A 41 -5.89 -12.11 4.00
C ARG A 41 -7.08 -12.77 4.67
N GLU A 42 -7.31 -14.06 4.46
CA GLU A 42 -8.42 -14.79 5.08
C GLU A 42 -8.36 -14.73 6.61
N LEU A 43 -7.17 -14.96 7.17
CA LEU A 43 -6.97 -14.93 8.63
C LEU A 43 -7.16 -13.51 9.18
N GLN A 44 -6.65 -12.50 8.47
CA GLN A 44 -6.83 -11.09 8.85
C GLN A 44 -8.29 -10.63 8.79
N ILE A 45 -9.07 -11.07 7.79
CA ILE A 45 -10.50 -10.75 7.70
C ILE A 45 -11.28 -11.46 8.82
N LYS A 46 -10.96 -12.74 9.04
CA LYS A 46 -11.68 -13.55 10.03
C LYS A 46 -11.52 -13.03 11.45
N GLY A 47 -10.33 -12.55 11.81
CA GLY A 47 -10.06 -12.11 13.18
C GLY A 47 -10.24 -10.61 13.44
N ASP A 48 -10.42 -9.79 12.42
CA ASP A 48 -10.84 -8.38 12.59
C ASP A 48 -12.03 -8.06 11.66
N PRO A 49 -13.22 -8.64 11.92
CA PRO A 49 -14.43 -8.27 11.22
C PRO A 49 -14.93 -6.89 11.68
N ASP A 50 -15.45 -6.11 10.73
CA ASP A 50 -16.15 -4.84 10.97
C ASP A 50 -15.42 -3.87 11.92
N ARG A 51 -15.88 -3.76 13.16
CA ARG A 51 -15.36 -2.88 14.21
C ARG A 51 -14.72 -3.66 15.37
N ALA A 52 -14.13 -4.84 15.14
CA ALA A 52 -13.64 -5.69 16.23
C ALA A 52 -12.63 -5.01 17.17
N LEU A 53 -11.82 -4.05 16.68
CA LEU A 53 -10.98 -3.18 17.52
C LEU A 53 -11.76 -2.45 18.63
N PHE A 54 -13.05 -2.15 18.43
CA PHE A 54 -13.91 -1.47 19.39
C PHE A 54 -14.88 -2.42 20.07
N ASP A 55 -15.44 -3.37 19.31
CA ASP A 55 -16.58 -4.18 19.75
C ASP A 55 -16.14 -5.48 20.44
N ASN A 56 -15.00 -6.06 20.06
CA ASN A 56 -14.49 -7.29 20.68
C ASN A 56 -12.94 -7.35 20.73
N PRO A 57 -12.28 -6.36 21.34
CA PRO A 57 -10.81 -6.23 21.30
C PRO A 57 -10.09 -7.30 22.14
N SER A 58 -10.79 -8.00 23.03
CA SER A 58 -10.22 -9.08 23.85
C SER A 58 -10.18 -10.43 23.12
N ASP A 59 -10.73 -10.53 21.91
CA ASP A 59 -10.73 -11.77 21.13
C ASP A 59 -9.28 -12.19 20.76
N PRO A 60 -8.84 -13.40 21.11
CA PRO A 60 -7.54 -13.91 20.66
C PRO A 60 -7.37 -13.94 19.13
N HIS A 61 -8.45 -14.09 18.36
CA HIS A 61 -8.42 -14.00 16.90
C HIS A 61 -8.11 -12.58 16.41
N PHE A 62 -8.55 -11.55 17.14
CA PHE A 62 -8.13 -10.17 16.90
C PHE A 62 -6.64 -10.00 17.18
N GLY A 63 -6.14 -10.53 18.30
CA GLY A 63 -4.72 -10.56 18.62
C GLY A 63 -3.83 -11.23 17.56
N LEU A 64 -4.27 -12.38 17.03
CA LEU A 64 -3.61 -13.05 15.91
C LEU A 64 -3.61 -12.16 14.66
N THR A 65 -4.74 -11.52 14.35
CA THR A 65 -4.86 -10.62 13.20
C THR A 65 -3.91 -9.44 13.30
N MET A 66 -3.76 -8.84 14.48
CA MET A 66 -2.82 -7.74 14.70
C MET A 66 -1.36 -8.18 14.51
N THR A 67 -1.02 -9.43 14.84
CA THR A 67 0.28 -10.02 14.50
C THR A 67 0.44 -10.16 12.98
N LEU A 68 -0.55 -10.72 12.31
CA LEU A 68 -0.50 -10.98 10.87
C LEU A 68 -0.53 -9.72 10.00
N ARG A 69 -1.08 -8.61 10.50
CA ARG A 69 -1.05 -7.30 9.80
C ARG A 69 0.32 -6.64 9.83
N ASP A 70 1.10 -6.93 10.85
CA ASP A 70 2.42 -6.35 11.10
C ASP A 70 3.56 -7.34 10.79
N CYS A 71 3.25 -8.43 10.07
CA CYS A 71 4.24 -9.41 9.65
C CYS A 71 4.93 -9.00 8.34
N SER A 72 6.14 -9.51 8.12
CA SER A 72 6.93 -9.25 6.92
C SER A 72 6.94 -10.46 5.99
N CYS A 73 6.97 -10.22 4.67
CA CYS A 73 7.18 -11.26 3.68
C CYS A 73 8.61 -11.19 3.13
N PHE A 74 9.42 -12.20 3.42
CA PHE A 74 10.78 -12.32 2.92
C PHE A 74 10.82 -13.14 1.63
N VAL A 75 11.39 -12.54 0.59
CA VAL A 75 11.56 -13.16 -0.73
C VAL A 75 13.04 -13.39 -1.00
N ARG A 76 13.40 -14.64 -1.32
CA ARG A 76 14.72 -14.98 -1.85
C ARG A 76 14.59 -15.34 -3.33
N MET A 77 15.06 -14.43 -4.18
CA MET A 77 15.19 -14.62 -5.62
C MET A 77 16.58 -15.21 -5.96
N PRO A 78 16.67 -16.42 -6.55
CA PRO A 78 17.93 -16.95 -7.03
C PRO A 78 18.46 -16.15 -8.23
N LYS A 79 19.77 -15.87 -8.23
CA LYS A 79 20.44 -15.13 -9.33
C LYS A 79 20.45 -15.89 -10.66
N ASN A 80 20.26 -17.21 -10.61
CA ASN A 80 20.12 -18.05 -11.79
C ASN A 80 18.70 -18.62 -11.86
N ASP A 81 18.21 -18.85 -13.08
CA ASP A 81 16.83 -19.30 -13.30
C ASP A 81 16.59 -20.77 -12.90
N ASN A 82 17.63 -21.46 -12.43
CA ASN A 82 17.56 -22.87 -12.06
C ASN A 82 16.99 -23.10 -10.64
N GLY A 83 16.81 -22.05 -9.84
CA GLY A 83 16.32 -22.14 -8.46
C GLY A 83 14.88 -21.65 -8.29
N PRO A 84 14.11 -22.22 -7.34
CA PRO A 84 12.79 -21.71 -6.99
C PRO A 84 12.90 -20.37 -6.25
N VAL A 85 11.94 -19.48 -6.48
CA VAL A 85 11.74 -18.29 -5.64
C VAL A 85 11.19 -18.76 -4.29
N LEU A 86 11.87 -18.41 -3.21
CA LEU A 86 11.42 -18.80 -1.86
C LEU A 86 10.74 -17.63 -1.18
N ILE A 87 9.59 -17.89 -0.56
CA ILE A 87 8.77 -16.91 0.14
C ILE A 87 8.56 -17.41 1.57
N LYS A 88 8.81 -16.55 2.55
CA LYS A 88 8.64 -16.85 3.98
C LYS A 88 8.01 -15.68 4.71
N LEU A 89 7.27 -15.95 5.77
CA LEU A 89 6.86 -14.93 6.73
C LEU A 89 7.95 -14.73 7.79
N ALA A 90 8.09 -13.49 8.21
CA ALA A 90 8.89 -13.05 9.35
C ALA A 90 8.03 -12.16 10.26
N ASP A 91 8.55 -11.80 11.44
CA ASP A 91 7.89 -10.92 12.41
C ASP A 91 6.50 -11.44 12.84
N VAL A 92 6.40 -12.75 13.08
CA VAL A 92 5.17 -13.44 13.51
C VAL A 92 5.10 -13.58 15.04
N ASP A 93 5.71 -12.64 15.75
CA ASP A 93 5.68 -12.59 17.22
C ASP A 93 4.31 -12.14 17.72
N LYS A 94 3.80 -12.82 18.75
CA LYS A 94 2.51 -12.48 19.35
C LYS A 94 2.53 -11.03 19.81
N LYS A 95 1.70 -10.17 19.21
CA LYS A 95 1.49 -8.82 19.71
C LYS A 95 0.84 -8.86 21.09
N ASN A 96 1.25 -7.96 21.98
CA ASN A 96 0.54 -7.73 23.24
C ASN A 96 -0.65 -6.80 22.98
N TRP A 97 -1.71 -7.33 22.37
CA TRP A 97 -2.86 -6.52 21.93
C TRP A 97 -3.64 -5.92 23.09
N GLU A 98 -3.79 -6.66 24.20
CA GLU A 98 -4.53 -6.20 25.38
C GLU A 98 -3.91 -4.92 25.94
N ALA A 99 -2.57 -4.87 26.06
CA ALA A 99 -1.88 -3.67 26.53
C ALA A 99 -1.84 -2.53 25.50
N LYS A 100 -2.01 -2.83 24.21
CA LYS A 100 -1.97 -1.84 23.12
C LYS A 100 -3.35 -1.39 22.63
N GLN A 101 -4.43 -1.96 23.17
CA GLN A 101 -5.78 -1.74 22.69
C GLN A 101 -6.15 -0.25 22.68
N THR A 102 -6.01 0.44 23.81
CA THR A 102 -6.34 1.87 23.93
C THR A 102 -5.50 2.69 22.95
N TYR A 103 -4.20 2.41 22.87
CA TYR A 103 -3.31 3.08 21.92
C TYR A 103 -3.78 2.90 20.46
N TRP A 104 -4.23 1.70 20.08
CA TRP A 104 -4.73 1.44 18.73
C TRP A 104 -6.09 2.09 18.46
N GLN A 105 -6.98 2.11 19.44
CA GLN A 105 -8.27 2.81 19.35
C GLN A 105 -8.06 4.32 19.19
N ASP A 106 -7.19 4.91 20.01
CA ASP A 106 -6.84 6.33 19.92
C ASP A 106 -6.16 6.65 18.60
N SER A 107 -5.26 5.79 18.13
CA SER A 107 -4.63 5.93 16.82
C SER A 107 -5.65 5.87 15.68
N HIS A 108 -6.61 4.94 15.74
CA HIS A 108 -7.70 4.84 14.76
C HIS A 108 -8.54 6.11 14.74
N ASN A 109 -9.06 6.55 15.89
CA ASN A 109 -9.88 7.75 15.98
C ASN A 109 -9.09 8.98 15.51
N ASN A 110 -7.82 9.12 15.90
CA ASN A 110 -6.98 10.20 15.42
C ASN A 110 -6.83 10.19 13.90
N LEU A 111 -6.59 9.03 13.27
CA LEU A 111 -6.47 8.91 11.81
C LEU A 111 -7.79 9.24 11.10
N VAL A 112 -8.93 8.80 11.63
CA VAL A 112 -10.25 9.03 11.04
C VAL A 112 -10.71 10.47 11.23
N ASP A 113 -10.63 10.99 12.45
CA ASP A 113 -11.26 12.26 12.83
C ASP A 113 -10.40 13.48 12.48
N ASN A 114 -9.07 13.32 12.41
CA ASN A 114 -8.15 14.44 12.17
C ASN A 114 -7.65 14.52 10.72
N GLY A 115 -8.44 14.03 9.75
CA GLY A 115 -8.24 14.32 8.32
C GLY A 115 -7.11 13.56 7.63
N TRP A 116 -6.49 12.56 8.28
CA TRP A 116 -5.32 11.86 7.72
C TRP A 116 -5.63 11.04 6.46
N TYR A 117 -6.85 10.49 6.35
CA TYR A 117 -7.27 9.76 5.14
C TYR A 117 -7.74 10.67 4.01
N THR A 118 -8.08 11.92 4.32
CA THR A 118 -8.56 12.91 3.34
C THR A 118 -7.48 13.92 2.93
N GLY A 119 -6.32 13.93 3.60
CA GLY A 119 -5.25 14.90 3.38
C GLY A 119 -5.58 16.30 3.92
N GLU A 120 -6.43 16.34 4.95
CA GLU A 120 -6.94 17.56 5.60
C GLU A 120 -6.36 17.75 7.01
N GLU A 121 -5.40 16.91 7.41
CA GLU A 121 -4.72 17.00 8.70
C GLU A 121 -4.01 18.35 8.87
N GLN A 122 -3.90 18.81 10.12
CA GLN A 122 -3.33 20.12 10.46
C GLN A 122 -2.20 19.97 11.50
N PRO A 123 -0.97 20.45 11.20
CA PRO A 123 -0.53 20.97 9.91
C PRO A 123 -0.47 19.86 8.86
N ARG A 124 -0.76 20.20 7.60
CA ARG A 124 -0.62 19.25 6.49
C ARG A 124 0.82 18.76 6.39
N LEU A 125 0.99 17.45 6.31
CA LEU A 125 2.30 16.86 6.15
C LEU A 125 2.63 16.69 4.68
N GLU A 126 3.83 17.12 4.29
CA GLU A 126 4.33 16.83 2.95
C GLU A 126 4.58 15.33 2.84
N THR A 127 3.85 14.68 1.93
CA THR A 127 3.97 13.25 1.70
C THR A 127 4.55 12.97 0.31
N ASN A 128 5.31 11.87 0.20
CA ASN A 128 5.68 11.31 -1.11
C ASN A 128 4.57 10.39 -1.66
N CYS A 129 3.31 10.63 -1.31
CA CYS A 129 2.18 9.82 -1.75
C CYS A 129 2.05 9.91 -3.27
N ILE A 130 2.14 8.76 -3.95
CA ILE A 130 2.08 8.69 -5.42
C ILE A 130 0.75 9.26 -5.94
N PHE A 131 -0.37 8.98 -5.25
CA PHE A 131 -1.67 9.54 -5.63
C PHE A 131 -1.72 11.07 -5.55
N GLU A 132 -1.04 11.65 -4.57
CA GLU A 132 -0.95 13.11 -4.42
C GLU A 132 -0.05 13.71 -5.50
N LEU A 133 1.11 13.12 -5.73
CA LEU A 133 2.04 13.53 -6.78
C LEU A 133 1.41 13.46 -8.18
N ASP A 134 0.64 12.41 -8.47
CA ASP A 134 -0.04 12.25 -9.76
C ASP A 134 -1.22 13.21 -9.90
N ARG A 135 -2.00 13.48 -8.83
CA ARG A 135 -3.01 14.55 -8.83
C ARG A 135 -2.38 15.92 -9.08
N MET A 136 -1.25 16.22 -8.46
CA MET A 136 -0.54 17.49 -8.66
C MET A 136 -0.01 17.61 -10.08
N ARG A 137 0.56 16.54 -10.65
CA ARG A 137 1.00 16.50 -12.05
C ARG A 137 -0.16 16.71 -13.02
N ALA A 138 -1.29 16.02 -12.82
CA ALA A 138 -2.48 16.18 -13.64
C ALA A 138 -3.06 17.61 -13.54
N ALA A 139 -3.08 18.21 -12.34
CA ALA A 139 -3.49 19.59 -12.15
C ALA A 139 -2.53 20.60 -12.82
N HIS A 140 -1.23 20.29 -12.83
CA HIS A 140 -0.19 21.11 -13.47
C HIS A 140 -0.27 21.05 -15.00
N ASP A 141 -0.67 19.90 -15.56
CA ASP A 141 -0.88 19.71 -16.99
C ASP A 141 -2.15 20.44 -17.46
N HIS A 142 -3.24 20.33 -16.70
CA HIS A 142 -4.48 21.09 -16.93
C HIS A 142 -4.29 22.63 -16.83
N SER A 143 -3.30 23.09 -16.05
CA SER A 143 -2.94 24.50 -15.96
C SER A 143 -2.16 24.98 -17.18
N ARG A 144 -1.33 24.11 -17.78
CA ARG A 144 -0.59 24.41 -19.02
C ARG A 144 -1.52 24.54 -20.22
N ASP A 145 -2.54 23.69 -20.34
CA ASP A 145 -3.51 23.75 -21.43
C ASP A 145 -4.37 25.03 -21.42
N LYS A 146 -4.54 25.67 -20.25
CA LYS A 146 -5.26 26.95 -20.13
C LYS A 146 -4.42 28.18 -20.46
N LEU A 147 -3.09 28.05 -20.56
CA LEU A 147 -2.18 29.15 -20.91
C LEU A 147 -1.87 29.23 -22.42
N PHE A 148 -2.23 28.21 -23.22
CA PHE A 148 -1.87 28.13 -24.64
C PHE A 148 -2.77 28.82 -25.70
N PRO A 149 -3.99 29.36 -25.43
CA PRO A 149 -4.65 30.18 -26.45
C PRO A 149 -4.36 31.69 -26.35
N ALA A 150 -3.55 32.17 -25.39
CA ALA A 150 -3.33 33.61 -25.20
C ALA A 150 -2.13 34.21 -25.97
N PHE A 151 -1.29 33.42 -26.64
CA PHE A 151 -0.05 33.91 -27.27
C PHE A 151 -0.04 33.95 -28.80
N MET A 152 -1.15 33.66 -29.48
CA MET A 152 -1.27 33.75 -30.96
C MET A 152 -2.36 34.74 -31.43
N ALA A 153 -2.54 35.85 -30.72
CA ALA A 153 -3.42 36.93 -31.15
C ALA A 153 -2.74 38.31 -31.08
N ARG A 154 -1.63 38.49 -31.80
CA ARG A 154 -1.20 39.84 -32.25
C ARG A 154 -0.14 39.75 -33.35
N ALA A 155 -0.59 39.63 -34.59
CA ALA A 155 0.14 40.19 -35.72
C ALA A 155 -0.45 41.58 -36.01
N PRO A 156 0.34 42.65 -36.08
CA PRO A 156 -0.18 43.97 -36.43
C PRO A 156 -0.55 43.98 -37.93
N LYS A 157 -1.74 44.50 -38.23
CA LYS A 157 -2.04 45.04 -39.56
C LYS A 157 -1.50 46.47 -39.58
N ASP A 158 -0.46 46.68 -40.38
CA ASP A 158 -0.32 47.72 -41.41
C ASP A 158 1.16 47.84 -41.81
#